data_AF-A0A1N6GKL0-F1
#
_entry.id   AF-A0A1N6GKL0-F1
#
_cell.length_a   1.000
_cell.length_b   1.000
_cell.length_c   1.000
_cell.angle_alpha   90.00
_cell.angle_beta   90.00
_cell.angle_gamma   90.00
#
_symmetry.space_group_name_H-M   'P 1'
#
loop_
_entity.id
_entity.type
_entity.pdbx_description
1 polymer ?
#
loop_
_entity_poly.entity_id
_entity_poly.type
_entity_poly.pdbx_seq_one_letter_code
_entity_poly.pdbx_strand_id
1 'polypeptide(L)' 'MNDALEHALEHEIERWWPQLSIEAKHRMLADLEAELDPLTCAEIEALVGAPAPTSLTAAERMFIITQMEAVD' A
#
# COMPACT_ATOMS: atom_id res chain seq x y z
N MET A 1 -6.51 20.59 8.58
CA MET A 1 -5.86 20.67 7.24
C MET A 1 -4.92 19.47 7.04
N ASN A 2 -5.33 18.27 7.49
CA ASN A 2 -4.57 17.01 7.37
C ASN A 2 -5.48 15.89 6.82
N ASP A 3 -6.76 15.93 7.23
CA ASP A 3 -7.87 15.08 6.79
C ASP A 3 -7.98 14.83 5.27
N ALA A 4 -7.88 15.87 4.43
CA ALA A 4 -8.05 15.72 2.97
C ALA A 4 -6.86 15.06 2.26
N LEU A 5 -5.65 15.13 2.85
CA LEU A 5 -4.46 14.46 2.32
C LEU A 5 -4.43 13.00 2.79
N GLU A 6 -4.82 12.76 4.05
CA GLU A 6 -4.99 11.42 4.62
C GLU A 6 -6.04 10.63 3.84
N HIS A 7 -7.21 11.22 3.57
CA HIS A 7 -8.26 10.59 2.76
C HIS A 7 -7.82 10.30 1.31
N ALA A 8 -7.03 11.18 0.70
CA ALA A 8 -6.53 10.94 -0.65
C ALA A 8 -5.59 9.73 -0.71
N LEU A 9 -4.75 9.56 0.32
CA LEU A 9 -3.85 8.41 0.48
C LEU A 9 -4.63 7.13 0.81
N GLU A 10 -5.65 7.22 1.68
CA GLU A 10 -6.52 6.08 2.02
C GLU A 10 -7.22 5.49 0.79
N HIS A 11 -7.65 6.31 -0.16
CA HIS A 11 -8.27 5.82 -1.40
C HIS A 11 -7.28 5.27 -2.43
N GLU A 12 -5.99 5.58 -2.29
CA GLU A 12 -4.98 5.19 -3.27
C GLU A 12 -4.60 3.72 -3.07
N ILE A 13 -4.41 3.28 -1.82
CA ILE A 13 -4.13 1.88 -1.50
C ILE A 13 -5.23 0.93 -1.94
N GLU A 14 -6.50 1.33 -1.82
CA GLU A 14 -7.65 0.54 -2.29
C GLU A 14 -7.58 0.28 -3.81
N ARG A 15 -6.92 1.15 -4.57
CA ARG A 15 -6.76 1.05 -6.01
C ARG A 15 -5.59 0.17 -6.44
N TRP A 16 -4.41 0.38 -5.86
CA TRP A 16 -3.20 -0.33 -6.29
C TRP A 16 -2.99 -1.65 -5.56
N TRP A 17 -3.42 -1.80 -4.30
CA TRP A 17 -3.29 -3.04 -3.54
C TRP A 17 -3.85 -4.28 -4.26
N PRO A 18 -5.11 -4.29 -4.78
CA PRO A 18 -5.62 -5.47 -5.49
C PRO A 18 -4.84 -5.77 -6.77
N GLN A 19 -4.32 -4.74 -7.45
CA GLN A 19 -3.58 -4.85 -8.71
C GLN A 19 -2.11 -5.22 -8.52
N LEU A 20 -1.59 -5.06 -7.30
CA LEU A 20 -0.21 -5.36 -6.97
C LEU A 20 0.08 -6.86 -7.12
N SER A 21 1.26 -7.17 -7.65
CA SER A 21 1.76 -8.53 -7.80
C SER A 21 1.81 -9.28 -6.46
N ILE A 22 1.53 -10.59 -6.48
CA ILE A 22 1.55 -11.43 -5.26
C ILE A 22 2.93 -11.38 -4.59
N GLU A 23 4.01 -11.32 -5.37
CA GLU A 23 5.38 -11.22 -4.85
C GLU A 23 5.63 -9.90 -4.10
N ALA A 24 5.09 -8.79 -4.60
CA ALA A 24 5.18 -7.50 -3.92
C ALA A 24 4.34 -7.49 -2.64
N LYS A 25 3.14 -8.07 -2.67
CA LYS A 25 2.30 -8.27 -1.46
C LYS A 25 3.04 -9.08 -0.41
N HIS A 26 3.64 -10.22 -0.76
CA HIS A 26 4.40 -11.03 0.19
C HIS A 26 5.60 -10.28 0.78
N ARG A 27 6.30 -9.46 0.00
CA ARG A 27 7.40 -8.62 0.52
C ARG A 27 6.90 -7.56 1.50
N MET A 28 5.81 -6.86 1.17
CA MET A 28 5.18 -5.89 2.06
C MET A 28 4.66 -6.55 3.35
N LEU A 29 4.05 -7.72 3.23
CA LEU A 29 3.52 -8.48 4.36
C LEU A 29 4.62 -9.08 5.25
N ALA A 30 5.83 -9.28 4.71
CA ALA A 30 6.96 -9.74 5.50
C ALA A 30 7.39 -8.69 6.54
N ASP A 31 7.31 -7.40 6.19
CA ASP A 31 7.55 -6.29 7.11
C ASP A 31 6.74 -5.05 6.70
N LEU A 32 5.54 -4.91 7.26
CA LEU A 32 4.64 -3.77 6.98
C LEU A 32 5.11 -2.46 7.62
N GLU A 33 6.05 -2.54 8.55
CA GLU A 33 6.59 -1.38 9.27
C GLU A 33 7.85 -0.80 8.61
N ALA A 34 8.56 -1.62 7.86
CA ALA A 34 9.74 -1.26 7.10
C ALA A 34 9.43 -0.38 5.89
N GLU A 35 10.51 0.18 5.35
CA GLU A 35 10.49 0.90 4.09
C GLU A 35 10.10 -0.05 2.94
N LEU A 36 9.25 0.44 2.04
CA LEU A 36 8.81 -0.30 0.87
C LEU A 36 10.00 -0.51 -0.07
N ASP A 37 10.16 -1.77 -0.48
CA ASP A 37 11.16 -2.17 -1.44
C ASP A 37 11.05 -1.30 -2.72
N PRO A 38 12.15 -0.81 -3.29
CA PRO A 38 12.12 0.06 -4.47
C PRO A 38 11.43 -0.61 -5.67
N LEU A 39 11.44 -1.94 -5.74
CA LEU A 39 10.70 -2.68 -6.77
C LEU A 39 9.18 -2.55 -6.59
N THR A 40 8.72 -2.62 -5.33
CA THR A 40 7.32 -2.44 -4.97
C THR A 40 6.89 -1.00 -5.22
N CYS A 41 7.73 -0.02 -4.85
CA CYS A 41 7.49 1.39 -5.18
C CYS A 41 7.33 1.58 -6.69
N ALA A 42 8.23 1.03 -7.51
CA ALA A 42 8.12 1.16 -8.96
C ALA A 42 6.83 0.53 -9.54
N GLU A 43 6.35 -0.58 -8.99
CA GLU A 43 5.05 -1.16 -9.37
C GLU A 43 3.89 -0.24 -8.98
N ILE A 44 3.89 0.29 -7.76
CA ILE A 44 2.87 1.24 -7.28
C ILE A 44 2.89 2.51 -8.15
N GLU A 45 4.07 3.05 -8.44
CA GLU A 45 4.25 4.22 -9.33
C GLU A 45 3.68 3.97 -10.72
N ALA A 46 3.91 2.77 -11.27
CA ALA A 46 3.36 2.38 -12.57
C ALA A 46 1.84 2.23 -12.55
N LEU A 47 1.25 1.80 -11.42
CA LEU A 47 -0.19 1.61 -11.26
C LEU A 47 -0.93 2.93 -11.02
N VAL A 48 -0.37 3.81 -10.18
CA VAL A 48 -1.00 5.07 -9.76
C VAL A 48 -0.64 6.22 -10.70
N GLY A 49 0.52 6.16 -11.34
CA GLY A 49 1.07 7.27 -12.14
C GLY A 49 1.57 8.44 -11.28
N ALA A 50 1.79 8.20 -9.98
CA ALA A 50 2.26 9.15 -8.99
C ALA A 50 3.40 8.51 -8.18
N PRO A 51 4.30 9.29 -7.56
CA PRO A 51 5.38 8.75 -6.75
C PRO A 51 4.82 7.90 -5.60
N ALA A 52 5.24 6.64 -5.55
CA ALA A 52 4.78 5.71 -4.53
C ALA A 52 5.28 6.14 -3.15
N PRO A 53 4.51 5.85 -2.09
CA PRO A 53 5.00 6.04 -0.73
C PRO A 53 6.24 5.16 -0.50
N THR A 54 7.19 5.67 0.26
CA THR A 54 8.34 4.88 0.74
C THR A 54 7.99 4.07 1.98
N SER A 55 6.89 4.36 2.66
CA SER A 55 6.41 3.61 3.83
C SER A 55 4.90 3.72 3.93
N LEU A 56 4.28 2.64 4.39
CA LEU A 56 2.84 2.62 4.64
C LEU A 56 2.52 3.40 5.91
N THR A 57 1.47 4.21 5.85
CA THR A 57 0.82 4.81 7.01
C THR A 57 0.07 3.77 7.83
N ALA A 58 -0.28 4.12 9.07
CA ALA A 58 -1.04 3.22 9.94
C ALA A 58 -2.41 2.83 9.35
N ALA A 59 -3.07 3.74 8.63
CA ALA A 59 -4.35 3.49 7.98
C ALA A 59 -4.22 2.46 6.84
N GLU A 60 -3.20 2.63 6.00
CA GLU A 60 -2.89 1.69 4.90
C GLU A 60 -2.56 0.28 5.42
N ARG A 61 -1.74 0.19 6.47
CA ARG A 61 -1.43 -1.09 7.13
C ARG A 61 -2.71 -1.75 7.66
N MET A 62 -3.57 -0.98 8.32
CA MET A 62 -4.84 -1.49 8.84
C MET A 62 -5.74 -1.99 7.71
N PHE A 63 -5.80 -1.29 6.58
CA PHE A 63 -6.54 -1.73 5.40
C PHE A 63 -6.01 -3.06 4.87
N ILE A 64 -4.70 -3.20 4.69
CA ILE A 64 -4.05 -4.44 4.23
C ILE A 64 -4.38 -5.60 5.18
N ILE A 65 -4.24 -5.40 6.49
CA ILE A 65 -4.54 -6.42 7.52
C ILE A 65 -6.01 -6.82 7.44
N THR A 66 -6.92 -5.84 7.37
CA THR A 66 -8.37 -6.09 7.25
C THR A 66 -8.72 -6.92 6.01
N GLN A 67 -8.09 -6.62 4.87
CA GLN A 67 -8.31 -7.35 3.62
C GLN A 67 -7.74 -8.77 3.67
N MET A 68 -6.69 -9.03 4.46
CA MET A 68 -6.14 -10.38 4.66
C MET A 68 -7.01 -11.22 5.60
N GLU A 69 -7.56 -10.63 6.66
CA GLU A 69 -8.50 -11.34 7.56
C GLU A 69 -9.77 -11.79 6.84
N ALA A 70 -10.19 -11.10 5.78
CA ALA A 70 -11.33 -11.49 4.96
C ALA A 70 -11.08 -12.71 4.04
N VAL A 71 -9.82 -13.19 3.95
CA VAL A 71 -9.40 -14.28 3.07
C VAL A 71 -9.18 -15.61 3.84
N ASP A 72 -9.25 -15.61 5.18
CA ASP A 72 -9.21 -16.83 6.02
C ASP A 72 -10.59 -17.51 6.15
#